data_AF-A0A8C5RTC0-F1
#
_entry.id   AF-A0A8C5RTC0-F1
#
_cell.length_a   1.000
_cell.length_b   1.000
_cell.length_c   1.000
_cell.angle_alpha   90.00
_cell.angle_beta   90.00
_cell.angle_gamma   90.00
#
_symmetry.space_group_name_H-M   'P 1'
#
loop_
_entity.id
_entity.type
_entity.pdbx_description
1 polymer ?
#
loop_
_entity_poly.entity_id
_entity_poly.type
_entity_poly.pdbx_seq_one_letter_code
_entity_poly.pdbx_strand_id
1 'polypeptide(L)'
;MALSSTVHLGLPPPGCPHRLALVAGPYCYYHYGCDGVDDRGWGCGYRTLQTMCSWLVASRGEEATPCRPVPSLKEIQDSLVEMGDKPASFAGSRDWIGTVEAALCMDRFYGVPGKLLHIHVGRDLGGELETLYAHFQGGGGPGMMGGGRDNASKGLLGVCSSPEGHHLLVLDPHFYGGAGSLSRQEAQAQGWVSWRALGSFEETSFYNLCLPQFRAKVVQGCQEHQLKLPRNSSNPKSLQTPTKIV
;
A
#
# COMPACT_ATOMS: atom_id res chain seq x y z
N MET A 1 -11.37 12.33 -15.87
CA MET A 1 -12.01 11.15 -15.24
C MET A 1 -11.40 10.94 -13.86
N ALA A 2 -11.90 10.01 -13.05
CA ALA A 2 -11.38 9.75 -11.70
C ALA A 2 -10.27 8.69 -11.70
N LEU A 3 -9.43 8.68 -10.66
CA LEU A 3 -8.44 7.63 -10.43
C LEU A 3 -9.11 6.32 -9.99
N SER A 4 -8.48 5.18 -10.31
CA SER A 4 -8.93 3.88 -9.81
C SER A 4 -8.73 3.76 -8.30
N SER A 5 -9.78 3.39 -7.58
CA SER A 5 -9.79 3.23 -6.12
C SER A 5 -9.61 1.78 -5.69
N THR A 6 -8.88 1.57 -4.59
CA THR A 6 -8.64 0.29 -3.91
C THR A 6 -8.31 -0.85 -4.87
N VAL A 7 -7.30 -0.65 -5.70
CA VAL A 7 -6.98 -1.55 -6.82
C VAL A 7 -6.58 -2.97 -6.42
N HIS A 8 -6.20 -3.20 -5.16
CA HIS A 8 -5.92 -4.55 -4.65
C HIS A 8 -7.17 -5.42 -4.42
N LEU A 9 -8.38 -4.84 -4.36
CA LEU A 9 -9.58 -5.61 -4.02
C LEU A 9 -9.88 -6.69 -5.07
N GLY A 10 -10.01 -7.94 -4.62
CA GLY A 10 -10.23 -9.10 -5.48
C GLY A 10 -8.95 -9.76 -6.01
N LEU A 11 -7.76 -9.17 -5.76
CA LEU A 11 -6.50 -9.86 -6.02
C LEU A 11 -6.33 -11.01 -5.01
N PRO A 12 -6.16 -12.28 -5.46
CA PRO A 12 -6.03 -13.41 -4.55
C PRO A 12 -4.71 -13.34 -3.74
N PRO A 13 -4.70 -13.78 -2.48
CA PRO A 13 -3.47 -13.95 -1.71
C PRO A 13 -2.62 -15.12 -2.24
N PRO A 14 -1.29 -15.15 -1.96
CA PRO A 14 -0.42 -16.28 -2.29
C PRO A 14 -0.81 -17.54 -1.51
N GLY A 15 -1.02 -18.64 -2.22
CA GLY A 15 -1.41 -19.94 -1.66
C GLY A 15 -2.64 -19.89 -0.76
N CYS A 16 -2.62 -20.70 0.31
CA CYS A 16 -3.58 -20.61 1.41
C CYS A 16 -2.94 -19.80 2.56
N PRO A 17 -3.34 -18.53 2.79
CA PRO A 17 -2.72 -17.71 3.82
C PRO A 17 -3.13 -18.18 5.22
N HIS A 18 -2.16 -18.39 6.10
CA HIS A 18 -2.42 -18.63 7.52
C HIS A 18 -2.36 -17.33 8.35
N ARG A 19 -1.75 -16.25 7.81
CA ARG A 19 -1.80 -14.91 8.41
C ARG A 19 -1.79 -13.83 7.34
N LEU A 20 -2.87 -13.05 7.26
CA LEU A 20 -3.07 -11.98 6.29
C LEU A 20 -3.44 -10.69 7.02
N ALA A 21 -2.85 -9.57 6.62
CA ALA A 21 -3.26 -8.23 7.02
C ALA A 21 -3.18 -7.27 5.83
N LEU A 22 -4.22 -6.47 5.64
CA LEU A 22 -4.37 -5.54 4.52
C LEU A 22 -4.68 -4.14 5.05
N VAL A 23 -4.42 -3.14 4.22
CA VAL A 23 -4.86 -1.75 4.42
C VAL A 23 -6.36 -1.67 4.71
N ALA A 24 -6.73 -0.93 5.76
CA ALA A 24 -8.12 -0.70 6.13
C ALA A 24 -8.65 0.59 5.51
N GLY A 25 -9.77 0.53 4.78
CA GLY A 25 -10.41 1.69 4.17
C GLY A 25 -9.87 2.06 2.77
N PRO A 26 -10.53 3.01 2.09
CA PRO A 26 -10.26 3.29 0.68
C PRO A 26 -9.06 4.20 0.43
N TYR A 27 -8.46 4.06 -0.74
CA TYR A 27 -7.40 4.93 -1.27
C TYR A 27 -7.51 5.00 -2.80
N CYS A 28 -6.97 6.06 -3.40
CA CYS A 28 -6.85 6.20 -4.86
C CYS A 28 -5.43 5.82 -5.31
N TYR A 29 -5.32 5.13 -6.44
CA TYR A 29 -4.03 4.79 -7.05
C TYR A 29 -3.50 5.99 -7.82
N TYR A 30 -2.52 6.70 -7.24
CA TYR A 30 -1.75 7.73 -7.93
C TYR A 30 -0.52 7.11 -8.61
N HIS A 31 -0.23 7.58 -9.82
CA HIS A 31 0.79 7.02 -10.72
C HIS A 31 1.29 8.11 -11.69
N TYR A 32 2.33 7.83 -12.48
CA TYR A 32 2.88 8.81 -13.42
C TYR A 32 1.82 9.35 -14.41
N GLY A 33 1.88 10.65 -14.68
CA GLY A 33 0.99 11.33 -15.63
C GLY A 33 -0.45 11.53 -15.18
N CYS A 34 -0.85 11.04 -13.99
CA CYS A 34 -2.26 10.88 -13.65
C CYS A 34 -3.03 12.22 -13.52
N ASP A 35 -2.35 13.30 -13.15
CA ASP A 35 -2.85 14.67 -13.06
C ASP A 35 -2.38 15.58 -14.22
N GLY A 36 -1.80 15.01 -15.27
CA GLY A 36 -1.29 15.74 -16.45
C GLY A 36 0.16 16.21 -16.35
N VAL A 37 0.83 16.04 -15.21
CA VAL A 37 2.27 16.31 -15.08
C VAL A 37 3.05 15.08 -15.56
N ASP A 38 3.97 15.26 -16.52
CA ASP A 38 4.91 14.19 -16.92
C ASP A 38 6.04 14.06 -15.90
N ASP A 39 5.80 13.24 -14.88
CA ASP A 39 6.68 13.00 -13.75
C ASP A 39 7.48 11.68 -13.84
N ARG A 40 7.54 11.07 -15.03
CA ARG A 40 8.28 9.82 -15.27
C ARG A 40 9.76 9.96 -14.90
N GLY A 41 10.25 9.01 -14.10
CA GLY A 41 11.66 8.92 -13.71
C GLY A 41 12.04 9.72 -12.47
N TRP A 42 11.12 10.51 -11.88
CA TRP A 42 11.38 11.27 -10.65
C TRP A 42 10.19 11.36 -9.68
N GLY A 43 8.97 11.19 -10.19
CA GLY A 43 7.73 11.39 -9.44
C GLY A 43 7.31 10.26 -8.49
N CYS A 44 7.96 9.09 -8.50
CA CYS A 44 7.41 7.88 -7.85
C CYS A 44 7.18 8.04 -6.34
N GLY A 45 8.07 8.76 -5.65
CA GLY A 45 7.91 9.12 -4.23
C GLY A 45 6.67 10.00 -4.00
N TYR A 46 6.47 11.03 -4.84
CA TYR A 46 5.30 11.91 -4.80
C TYR A 46 4.00 11.14 -5.06
N ARG A 47 3.96 10.24 -6.05
CA ARG A 47 2.77 9.42 -6.35
C ARG A 47 2.44 8.42 -5.25
N THR A 48 3.47 7.88 -4.59
CA THR A 48 3.29 7.02 -3.41
C THR A 48 2.74 7.83 -2.24
N LEU A 49 3.31 9.01 -1.96
CA LEU A 49 2.80 9.95 -0.96
C LEU A 49 1.35 10.37 -1.26
N GLN A 50 1.01 10.75 -2.49
CA GLN A 50 -0.36 11.10 -2.88
C GLN A 50 -1.34 9.94 -2.65
N THR A 51 -0.93 8.69 -2.88
CA THR A 51 -1.72 7.51 -2.52
C THR A 51 -1.97 7.43 -1.01
N MET A 52 -0.95 7.64 -0.17
CA MET A 52 -1.08 7.68 1.30
C MET A 52 -1.98 8.84 1.77
N CYS A 53 -1.81 10.03 1.19
CA CYS A 53 -2.63 11.20 1.43
C CYS A 53 -4.11 10.94 1.07
N SER A 54 -4.38 10.27 -0.05
CA SER A 54 -5.75 9.93 -0.46
C SER A 54 -6.47 9.04 0.55
N TRP A 55 -5.73 8.12 1.18
CA TRP A 55 -6.23 7.30 2.27
C TRP A 55 -6.51 8.13 3.53
N LEU A 56 -5.62 9.08 3.88
CA LEU A 56 -5.84 9.98 5.02
C LEU A 56 -7.08 10.86 4.84
N VAL A 57 -7.28 11.41 3.64
CA VAL A 57 -8.48 12.19 3.29
C VAL A 57 -9.73 11.34 3.46
N ALA A 58 -9.76 10.13 2.88
CA ALA A 58 -10.94 9.28 2.93
C ALA A 58 -11.20 8.68 4.33
N SER A 59 -10.17 8.43 5.13
CA SER A 59 -10.28 7.80 6.45
C SER A 59 -10.65 8.75 7.58
N ARG A 60 -10.59 10.07 7.34
CA ARG A 60 -10.98 11.11 8.32
C ARG A 60 -12.46 11.47 8.28
N GLY A 61 -13.15 11.19 7.17
CA GLY A 61 -14.57 11.49 7.00
C GLY A 61 -14.91 12.98 7.06
N GLU A 62 -16.19 13.30 7.21
CA GLU A 62 -16.71 14.69 7.25
C GLU A 62 -16.38 15.43 8.56
N GLU A 63 -15.92 14.72 9.61
CA GLU A 63 -15.60 15.28 10.93
C GLU A 63 -14.33 16.17 10.92
N ALA A 64 -13.44 16.01 9.93
CA ALA A 64 -12.19 16.77 9.83
C ALA A 64 -12.34 18.03 8.97
N THR A 65 -12.64 19.16 9.61
CA THR A 65 -12.66 20.49 8.96
C THR A 65 -11.39 21.31 9.30
N PRO A 66 -10.76 21.98 8.31
CA PRO A 66 -11.01 21.90 6.87
C PRO A 66 -10.53 20.56 6.28
N CYS A 67 -11.36 19.97 5.42
CA CYS A 67 -11.00 18.73 4.72
C CYS A 67 -9.98 19.07 3.61
N ARG A 68 -8.69 18.86 3.89
CA ARG A 68 -7.61 19.17 2.94
C ARG A 68 -7.59 18.15 1.80
N PRO A 69 -7.59 18.54 0.51
CA PRO A 69 -7.43 17.62 -0.61
C PRO A 69 -6.04 16.96 -0.63
N VAL A 70 -5.84 15.99 -1.52
CA VAL A 70 -4.51 15.42 -1.79
C VAL A 70 -3.64 16.49 -2.45
N PRO A 71 -2.43 16.79 -1.94
CA PRO A 71 -1.58 17.83 -2.49
C PRO A 71 -1.02 17.44 -3.87
N SER A 72 -0.85 18.43 -4.74
CA SER A 72 -0.10 18.32 -5.99
C SER A 72 1.40 18.12 -5.75
N LEU A 73 2.13 17.68 -6.78
CA LEU A 73 3.60 17.58 -6.76
C LEU A 73 4.24 18.93 -6.39
N LYS A 74 3.71 20.04 -6.93
CA LYS A 74 4.22 21.38 -6.62
C LYS A 74 3.99 21.77 -5.16
N GLU A 75 2.79 21.53 -4.61
CA GLU A 75 2.53 21.80 -3.19
C GLU A 75 3.44 20.98 -2.25
N ILE A 76 3.75 19.73 -2.62
CA ILE A 76 4.72 18.91 -1.88
C ILE A 76 6.11 19.56 -1.90
N GLN A 77 6.58 20.00 -3.07
CA GLN A 77 7.87 20.69 -3.20
C GLN A 77 7.92 22.02 -2.44
N ASP A 78 6.91 22.88 -2.64
CA ASP A 78 6.79 24.18 -1.96
C ASP A 78 6.80 23.99 -0.43
N SER A 79 6.05 23.01 0.08
CA SER A 79 5.96 22.67 1.50
C SER A 79 7.30 22.21 2.10
N LEU A 80 8.09 21.42 1.36
CA LEU A 80 9.44 21.01 1.79
C LEU A 80 10.43 22.18 1.84
N VAL A 81 10.26 23.17 0.96
CA VAL A 81 11.01 24.44 1.00
C VAL A 81 10.56 25.32 2.17
N GLU A 82 9.24 25.47 2.40
CA GLU A 82 8.69 26.22 3.53
C GLU A 82 9.15 25.68 4.89
N MET A 83 9.28 24.35 5.02
CA MET A 83 9.79 23.70 6.23
C MET A 83 11.31 23.80 6.40
N GLY A 84 12.04 24.26 5.38
CA GLY A 84 13.51 24.33 5.39
C GLY A 84 14.22 22.99 5.18
N ASP A 85 13.52 21.93 4.78
CA ASP A 85 14.12 20.63 4.43
C ASP A 85 14.88 20.70 3.10
N LYS A 86 14.36 21.51 2.16
CA LYS A 86 14.92 21.68 0.80
C LYS A 86 15.26 23.14 0.49
N PRO A 87 16.29 23.39 -0.34
CA PRO A 87 16.60 24.74 -0.82
C PRO A 87 15.52 25.26 -1.77
N ALA A 88 15.39 26.58 -1.92
CA ALA A 88 14.38 27.20 -2.78
C ALA A 88 14.41 26.74 -4.26
N SER A 89 15.55 26.25 -4.76
CA SER A 89 15.69 25.67 -6.10
C SER A 89 14.95 24.33 -6.29
N PHE A 90 14.50 23.69 -5.21
CA PHE A 90 13.74 22.43 -5.25
C PHE A 90 12.29 22.63 -5.70
N ALA A 91 11.71 23.81 -5.45
CA ALA A 91 10.36 24.16 -5.89
C ALA A 91 10.29 24.28 -7.42
N GLY A 92 9.48 23.44 -8.07
CA GLY A 92 9.41 23.33 -9.53
C GLY A 92 10.54 22.53 -10.17
N SER A 93 11.39 21.87 -9.36
CA SER A 93 12.42 20.94 -9.84
C SER A 93 11.82 19.61 -10.33
N ARG A 94 12.69 18.72 -10.81
CA ARG A 94 12.38 17.30 -11.07
C ARG A 94 13.15 16.38 -10.12
N ASP A 95 13.48 16.86 -8.93
CA ASP A 95 14.16 16.06 -7.92
C ASP A 95 13.18 15.08 -7.26
N TRP A 96 13.67 13.89 -6.92
CA TRP A 96 12.88 12.84 -6.26
C TRP A 96 12.73 13.11 -4.75
N ILE A 97 11.77 12.42 -4.11
CA ILE A 97 11.59 12.42 -2.65
C ILE A 97 11.57 11.00 -2.09
N GLY A 98 12.05 10.84 -0.85
CA GLY A 98 12.07 9.59 -0.11
C GLY A 98 11.02 9.50 0.99
N THR A 99 11.21 8.52 1.87
CA THR A 99 10.32 8.24 3.01
C THR A 99 10.34 9.33 4.08
N VAL A 100 11.46 10.05 4.21
CA VAL A 100 11.64 11.15 5.18
C VAL A 100 10.78 12.33 4.78
N GLU A 101 10.90 12.80 3.54
CA GLU A 101 10.07 13.87 2.98
C GLU A 101 8.58 13.49 3.00
N ALA A 102 8.26 12.23 2.70
CA ALA A 102 6.89 11.73 2.81
C ALA A 102 6.35 11.81 4.26
N ALA A 103 7.17 11.50 5.27
CA ALA A 103 6.77 11.66 6.67
C ALA A 103 6.56 13.13 7.05
N LEU A 104 7.47 14.03 6.65
CA LEU A 104 7.37 15.47 6.88
C LEU A 104 6.10 16.05 6.23
N CYS A 105 5.83 15.71 4.97
CA CYS A 105 4.64 16.18 4.26
C CYS A 105 3.33 15.65 4.86
N MET A 106 3.26 14.38 5.27
CA MET A 106 2.06 13.85 5.93
C MET A 106 1.75 14.60 7.24
N ASP A 107 2.78 14.88 8.04
CA ASP A 107 2.61 15.60 9.30
C ASP A 107 2.20 17.06 9.03
N ARG A 108 2.91 17.75 8.12
CA ARG A 108 2.62 19.13 7.71
C ARG A 108 1.22 19.33 7.12
N PHE A 109 0.73 18.37 6.33
CA PHE A 109 -0.56 18.51 5.63
C PHE A 109 -1.77 17.97 6.41
N TYR A 110 -1.58 16.98 7.28
CA TYR A 110 -2.68 16.28 7.96
C TYR A 110 -2.52 16.13 9.47
N GLY A 111 -1.37 16.51 10.05
CA GLY A 111 -1.04 16.21 11.45
C GLY A 111 -1.00 14.71 11.71
N VAL A 112 -0.35 13.96 10.81
CA VAL A 112 -0.14 12.50 10.94
C VAL A 112 1.35 12.21 10.85
N PRO A 113 2.00 11.82 11.97
CA PRO A 113 3.40 11.45 11.95
C PRO A 113 3.61 10.13 11.19
N GLY A 114 4.71 10.05 10.43
CA GLY A 114 5.17 8.82 9.79
C GLY A 114 6.15 8.07 10.70
N LYS A 115 5.88 6.79 11.02
CA LYS A 115 6.90 5.92 11.62
C LYS A 115 7.87 5.51 10.52
N LEU A 116 9.11 5.98 10.65
CA LEU A 116 10.22 5.56 9.80
C LEU A 116 10.82 4.25 10.31
N LEU A 117 11.10 3.33 9.39
CA LEU A 117 11.84 2.08 9.64
C LEU A 117 13.00 2.02 8.66
N HIS A 118 14.22 1.81 9.16
CA HIS A 118 15.41 1.66 8.34
C HIS A 118 15.88 0.21 8.39
N ILE A 119 15.97 -0.42 7.21
CA ILE A 119 16.39 -1.80 7.02
C ILE A 119 17.71 -1.74 6.29
N HIS A 120 18.81 -2.01 7.00
CA HIS A 120 20.17 -1.84 6.48
C HIS A 120 20.47 -2.73 5.26
N VAL A 121 19.91 -3.94 5.22
CA VAL A 121 20.18 -4.95 4.19
C VAL A 121 18.88 -5.70 3.85
N GLY A 122 18.57 -5.86 2.57
CA GLY A 122 17.26 -6.31 2.08
C GLY A 122 16.83 -7.70 2.55
N ARG A 123 17.77 -8.61 2.78
CA ARG A 123 17.48 -9.93 3.39
C ARG A 123 16.87 -9.83 4.80
N ASP A 124 17.15 -8.73 5.52
CA ASP A 124 16.69 -8.48 6.88
C ASP A 124 15.26 -7.89 6.90
N LEU A 125 14.63 -7.65 5.73
CA LEU A 125 13.24 -7.18 5.59
C LEU A 125 12.21 -8.08 6.31
N GLY A 126 12.53 -9.37 6.49
CA GLY A 126 11.74 -10.29 7.31
C GLY A 126 11.61 -9.89 8.78
N GLY A 127 12.57 -9.13 9.32
CA GLY A 127 12.54 -8.65 10.71
C GLY A 127 11.40 -7.66 11.00
N GLU A 128 10.91 -6.94 9.98
CA GLU A 128 9.83 -5.96 10.13
C GLU A 128 8.43 -6.54 9.88
N LEU A 129 8.29 -7.85 9.67
CA LEU A 129 7.00 -8.49 9.42
C LEU A 129 5.99 -8.26 10.55
N GLU A 130 6.41 -8.37 11.82
CA GLU A 130 5.52 -8.11 12.96
C GLU A 130 5.10 -6.63 13.05
N THR A 131 5.99 -5.69 12.72
CA THR A 131 5.67 -4.26 12.62
C THR A 131 4.61 -4.02 11.55
N LEU A 132 4.75 -4.65 10.38
CA LEU A 132 3.80 -4.53 9.27
C LEU A 132 2.45 -5.18 9.61
N TYR A 133 2.45 -6.36 10.23
CA TYR A 133 1.22 -6.99 10.73
C TYR A 133 0.50 -6.11 11.74
N ALA A 134 1.19 -5.62 12.78
CA ALA A 134 0.61 -4.74 13.79
C ALA A 134 0.06 -3.43 13.19
N HIS A 135 0.75 -2.86 12.20
CA HIS A 135 0.29 -1.66 11.50
C HIS A 135 -1.02 -1.89 10.74
N PHE A 136 -1.07 -2.91 9.87
CA PHE A 136 -2.28 -3.16 9.06
C PHE A 136 -3.44 -3.74 9.90
N GLN A 137 -3.18 -4.66 10.83
CA GLN A 137 -4.20 -5.21 11.73
C GLN A 137 -4.80 -4.15 12.66
N GLY A 138 -4.03 -3.13 13.05
CA GLY A 138 -4.53 -1.99 13.81
C GLY A 138 -5.46 -1.04 13.03
N GLY A 139 -5.60 -1.20 11.71
CA GLY A 139 -6.32 -0.27 10.85
C GLY A 139 -5.43 0.82 10.23
N GLY A 140 -4.14 0.53 10.07
CA GLY A 140 -3.18 1.39 9.39
C GLY A 140 -3.37 1.50 7.87
N GLY A 141 -2.90 2.61 7.32
CA GLY A 141 -3.00 2.96 5.91
C GLY A 141 -1.90 2.40 5.02
N PRO A 142 -1.89 2.77 3.72
CA PRO A 142 -0.77 2.50 2.83
C PRO A 142 0.56 3.01 3.42
N GLY A 143 1.61 2.20 3.32
CA GLY A 143 2.98 2.62 3.61
C GLY A 143 3.72 3.02 2.34
N MET A 144 4.79 3.82 2.47
CA MET A 144 5.79 4.00 1.42
C MET A 144 7.01 3.13 1.72
N MET A 145 7.54 2.46 0.70
CA MET A 145 8.84 1.78 0.70
C MET A 145 9.74 2.44 -0.33
N GLY A 146 10.88 2.97 0.10
CA GLY A 146 11.97 3.41 -0.79
C GLY A 146 13.15 2.43 -0.71
N GLY A 147 13.70 2.04 -1.85
CA GLY A 147 14.91 1.21 -1.95
C GLY A 147 16.13 2.04 -2.38
N GLY A 148 17.31 1.60 -1.97
CA GLY A 148 18.57 2.29 -2.30
C GLY A 148 19.11 2.02 -3.70
N ARG A 149 19.01 0.77 -4.20
CA ARG A 149 19.57 0.39 -5.51
C ARG A 149 18.57 0.45 -6.66
N ASP A 150 17.27 0.42 -6.36
CA ASP A 150 16.20 0.47 -7.37
C ASP A 150 15.72 1.90 -7.68
N ASN A 151 16.05 2.88 -6.83
CA ASN A 151 15.59 4.27 -6.90
C ASN A 151 14.06 4.40 -7.08
N ALA A 152 13.30 3.41 -6.61
CA ALA A 152 11.90 3.22 -6.97
C ALA A 152 11.04 3.15 -5.70
N SER A 153 10.29 4.22 -5.45
CA SER A 153 9.24 4.20 -4.42
C SER A 153 8.14 3.21 -4.78
N LYS A 154 7.62 2.51 -3.76
CA LYS A 154 6.54 1.53 -3.85
C LYS A 154 5.55 1.74 -2.71
N GLY A 155 4.26 1.59 -2.98
CA GLY A 155 3.23 1.52 -1.94
C GLY A 155 3.18 0.12 -1.31
N LEU A 156 3.11 0.05 0.02
CA LEU A 156 2.81 -1.17 0.77
C LEU A 156 1.34 -1.14 1.20
N LEU A 157 0.58 -2.16 0.82
CA LEU A 157 -0.86 -2.26 1.09
C LEU A 157 -1.24 -3.45 1.99
N GLY A 158 -0.28 -4.29 2.37
CA GLY A 158 -0.54 -5.47 3.18
C GLY A 158 0.64 -6.44 3.24
N VAL A 159 0.48 -7.46 4.08
CA VAL A 159 1.45 -8.52 4.36
C VAL A 159 0.73 -9.86 4.51
N CYS A 160 1.33 -10.91 3.94
CA CYS A 160 0.80 -12.26 3.93
C CYS A 160 1.89 -13.27 4.31
N SER A 161 1.49 -14.31 5.06
CA SER A 161 2.28 -15.51 5.31
C SER A 161 1.43 -16.72 4.92
N SER A 162 1.99 -17.54 4.04
CA SER A 162 1.43 -18.80 3.55
C SER A 162 2.52 -19.88 3.60
N PRO A 163 2.22 -21.16 3.30
CA PRO A 163 3.24 -22.20 3.16
C PRO A 163 4.32 -21.91 2.11
N GLU A 164 4.07 -20.98 1.19
CA GLU A 164 5.02 -20.50 0.16
C GLU A 164 5.99 -19.43 0.70
N GLY A 165 5.78 -18.98 1.95
CA GLY A 165 6.60 -17.97 2.63
C GLY A 165 5.91 -16.61 2.80
N HIS A 166 6.73 -15.61 3.11
CA HIS A 166 6.28 -14.25 3.41
C HIS A 166 6.21 -13.37 2.16
N HIS A 167 5.13 -12.59 2.06
CA HIS A 167 4.81 -11.77 0.90
C HIS A 167 4.33 -10.38 1.32
N LEU A 168 4.73 -9.35 0.58
CA LEU A 168 4.21 -7.99 0.69
C LEU A 168 3.27 -7.71 -0.48
N LEU A 169 2.16 -7.03 -0.21
CA LEU A 169 1.28 -6.52 -1.26
C LEU A 169 1.80 -5.15 -1.69
N VAL A 170 2.34 -5.10 -2.90
CA VAL A 170 3.00 -3.93 -3.47
C VAL A 170 2.09 -3.23 -4.47
N LEU A 171 2.08 -1.90 -4.42
CA LEU A 171 1.51 -1.01 -5.42
C LEU A 171 2.64 -0.22 -6.08
N ASP A 172 2.79 -0.39 -7.38
CA ASP A 172 3.85 0.24 -8.17
C ASP A 172 3.33 1.56 -8.79
N PRO A 173 3.89 2.74 -8.46
CA PRO A 173 3.45 4.02 -9.02
C PRO A 173 3.90 4.30 -10.46
N HIS A 174 4.68 3.42 -11.09
CA HIS A 174 5.35 3.71 -12.38
C HIS A 174 4.47 3.56 -13.63
N PHE A 175 3.19 3.18 -13.49
CA PHE A 175 2.25 3.22 -14.62
C PHE A 175 2.11 4.65 -15.15
N TYR A 176 2.21 4.83 -16.47
CA TYR A 176 2.04 6.13 -17.11
C TYR A 176 0.71 6.23 -17.85
N GLY A 177 -0.11 7.19 -17.45
CA GLY A 177 -1.38 7.49 -18.11
C GLY A 177 -2.16 8.59 -17.39
N GLY A 178 -3.19 9.13 -18.02
CA GLY A 178 -4.08 10.12 -17.39
C GLY A 178 -5.08 9.46 -16.42
N ALA A 179 -5.66 10.24 -15.50
CA ALA A 179 -6.69 9.72 -14.60
C ALA A 179 -7.82 8.99 -15.35
N GLY A 180 -8.09 7.75 -14.95
CA GLY A 180 -9.09 6.87 -15.55
C GLY A 180 -8.59 6.01 -16.73
N SER A 181 -7.30 6.08 -17.09
CA SER A 181 -6.73 5.26 -18.19
C SER A 181 -6.33 3.83 -17.78
N LEU A 182 -6.65 3.39 -16.55
CA LEU A 182 -6.31 2.07 -16.04
C LEU A 182 -7.40 1.59 -15.08
N SER A 183 -8.07 0.50 -15.43
CA SER A 183 -9.03 -0.18 -14.56
C SER A 183 -8.33 -0.97 -13.44
N ARG A 184 -9.12 -1.38 -12.44
CA ARG A 184 -8.65 -2.29 -11.38
C ARG A 184 -8.12 -3.61 -11.95
N GLN A 185 -8.85 -4.18 -12.91
CA GLN A 185 -8.52 -5.47 -13.52
C GLN A 185 -7.20 -5.38 -14.30
N GLU A 186 -6.97 -4.31 -15.04
CA GLU A 186 -5.70 -4.07 -15.75
C GLU A 186 -4.55 -3.83 -14.78
N ALA A 187 -4.77 -3.07 -13.69
CA ALA A 187 -3.77 -2.88 -12.64
C ALA A 187 -3.32 -4.21 -12.01
N GLN A 188 -4.24 -5.15 -11.83
CA GLN A 188 -3.95 -6.50 -11.32
C GLN A 188 -3.27 -7.37 -12.39
N ALA A 189 -3.82 -7.43 -13.61
CA ALA A 189 -3.34 -8.30 -14.69
C ALA A 189 -1.94 -7.91 -15.21
N GLN A 190 -1.59 -6.62 -15.17
CA GLN A 190 -0.27 -6.11 -15.56
C GLN A 190 0.72 -6.07 -14.39
N GLY A 191 0.31 -6.44 -13.17
CA GLY A 191 1.18 -6.52 -12.00
C GLY A 191 1.44 -5.20 -11.25
N TRP A 192 0.87 -4.08 -11.69
CA TRP A 192 0.93 -2.77 -11.03
C TRP A 192 0.46 -2.80 -9.58
N VAL A 193 -0.46 -3.71 -9.25
CA VAL A 193 -0.70 -4.15 -7.87
C VAL A 193 -0.53 -5.66 -7.78
N SER A 194 0.44 -6.11 -6.99
CA SER A 194 0.80 -7.54 -6.93
C SER A 194 1.40 -7.95 -5.59
N TRP A 195 1.22 -9.23 -5.24
CA TRP A 195 1.98 -9.85 -4.16
C TRP A 195 3.41 -10.13 -4.62
N ARG A 196 4.39 -9.74 -3.79
CA ARG A 196 5.83 -9.93 -3.99
C ARG A 196 6.39 -10.73 -2.82
N ALA A 197 7.04 -11.86 -3.09
CA ALA A 197 7.73 -12.64 -2.07
C ALA A 197 8.92 -11.84 -1.48
N LEU A 198 9.27 -12.02 -0.21
CA LEU A 198 10.41 -11.29 0.38
C LEU A 198 11.74 -11.53 -0.38
N GLY A 199 11.97 -12.74 -0.89
CA GLY A 199 13.12 -13.06 -1.74
C GLY A 199 13.11 -12.44 -3.15
N SER A 200 12.10 -11.64 -3.50
CA SER A 200 12.08 -10.85 -4.75
C SER A 200 12.58 -9.40 -4.57
N PHE A 201 12.88 -8.99 -3.32
CA PHE A 201 13.54 -7.73 -3.01
C PHE A 201 15.06 -7.92 -3.05
N GLU A 202 15.81 -6.88 -3.41
CA GLU A 202 17.26 -6.94 -3.60
C GLU A 202 17.95 -7.11 -2.25
N GLU A 203 18.47 -8.32 -2.00
CA GLU A 203 19.05 -8.72 -0.71
C GLU A 203 20.16 -7.77 -0.23
N THR A 204 20.92 -7.16 -1.14
CA THR A 204 22.06 -6.29 -0.81
C THR A 204 21.72 -4.78 -0.74
N SER A 205 20.49 -4.39 -1.06
CA SER A 205 20.04 -2.99 -0.95
C SER A 205 19.61 -2.68 0.49
N PHE A 206 19.71 -1.42 0.91
CA PHE A 206 18.91 -0.94 2.03
C PHE A 206 17.47 -0.66 1.59
N TYR A 207 16.55 -0.64 2.56
CA TYR A 207 15.18 -0.17 2.39
C TYR A 207 14.80 0.78 3.52
N ASN A 208 14.03 1.81 3.21
CA ASN A 208 13.34 2.64 4.20
C ASN A 208 11.83 2.45 4.04
N LEU A 209 11.11 2.34 5.15
CA LEU A 209 9.64 2.36 5.17
C LEU A 209 9.15 3.62 5.89
N CYS A 210 8.02 4.17 5.42
CA CYS A 210 7.25 5.19 6.12
C CYS A 210 5.82 4.68 6.31
N LEU A 211 5.40 4.50 7.57
CA LEU A 211 4.08 3.98 7.94
C LEU A 211 3.26 5.09 8.64
N PRO A 212 2.11 5.54 8.10
CA PRO A 212 1.33 6.62 8.70
C PRO A 212 0.77 6.18 10.06
N GLN A 213 1.03 6.95 11.12
CA GLN A 213 0.50 6.68 12.47
C GLN A 213 -0.92 7.25 12.63
N PHE A 214 -1.80 6.79 11.74
CA PHE A 214 -3.24 6.99 11.81
C PHE A 214 -3.94 5.63 11.82
N ARG A 215 -5.18 5.59 12.32
CA ARG A 215 -6.00 4.39 12.42
C ARG A 215 -7.38 4.71 11.86
N ALA A 216 -7.74 4.10 10.74
CA ALA A 216 -9.08 4.25 10.18
C ALA A 216 -10.11 3.64 11.14
N LYS A 217 -11.27 4.32 11.31
CA LYS A 217 -12.40 3.73 12.04
C LYS A 217 -12.83 2.45 11.31
N VAL A 218 -12.58 1.28 11.90
CA VAL A 218 -12.95 -0.02 11.29
C VAL A 218 -14.47 -0.13 11.26
N VAL A 219 -15.07 -0.06 10.07
CA VAL A 219 -16.48 -0.39 9.88
C VAL A 219 -16.65 -1.89 10.12
N GLN A 220 -17.33 -2.24 11.21
CA GLN A 220 -17.65 -3.63 11.54
C GLN A 220 -18.44 -4.26 10.37
N GLY A 221 -17.85 -5.25 9.70
CA GLY A 221 -18.46 -5.97 8.59
C GLY A 221 -17.50 -6.41 7.48
N CYS A 222 -16.45 -5.64 7.17
CA CYS A 222 -15.59 -5.96 6.01
C CYS A 222 -14.65 -7.17 6.18
N GLN A 223 -14.27 -7.54 7.41
CA GLN A 223 -13.31 -8.65 7.63
C GLN A 223 -13.95 -10.04 7.47
N GLU A 224 -15.26 -10.21 7.68
CA GLU A 224 -15.92 -11.52 7.62
C GLU A 224 -16.08 -12.08 6.20
N HIS A 225 -16.01 -11.23 5.17
CA HIS A 225 -16.23 -11.63 3.78
C HIS A 225 -14.95 -12.10 3.06
N GLN A 226 -13.76 -11.87 3.61
CA GLN A 226 -12.49 -12.26 2.99
C GLN A 226 -11.90 -13.58 3.53
N LEU A 227 -12.43 -14.12 4.62
CA LEU A 227 -11.97 -15.37 5.25
C LEU A 227 -12.89 -16.59 4.99
N LYS A 228 -13.96 -16.45 4.20
CA LYS A 228 -14.86 -17.55 3.83
C LYS A 228 -14.26 -18.42 2.72
N LEU A 229 -13.25 -19.20 3.07
CA LEU A 229 -12.84 -20.38 2.28
C LEU A 229 -14.05 -21.32 2.10
N PRO A 230 -14.25 -21.91 0.91
CA PRO A 230 -15.34 -22.86 0.70
C PRO A 230 -15.13 -24.11 1.56
N ARG A 231 -16.06 -24.39 2.47
CA ARG A 231 -16.09 -25.66 3.19
C ARG A 231 -16.42 -26.78 2.20
N ASN A 232 -15.45 -27.63 1.90
CA ASN A 232 -15.68 -28.86 1.13
C ASN A 232 -16.71 -29.74 1.84
N SER A 233 -17.93 -29.80 1.30
CA SER A 233 -18.99 -30.70 1.76
C SER A 233 -18.83 -32.09 1.15
N SER A 234 -17.68 -32.73 1.39
CA SER A 234 -17.49 -34.16 1.09
C SER A 234 -18.22 -34.99 2.14
N ASN A 235 -19.50 -35.26 1.88
CA ASN A 235 -20.38 -36.04 2.74
C ASN A 235 -20.22 -37.55 2.40
N PRO A 236 -19.57 -38.37 3.24
CA PRO A 236 -19.44 -39.80 2.95
C PRO A 236 -20.79 -40.49 3.18
N LYS A 237 -21.45 -40.92 2.10
CA LYS A 237 -22.64 -41.77 2.22
C LYS A 237 -22.25 -43.07 2.91
N SER A 238 -22.83 -43.31 4.09
CA SER A 238 -22.72 -44.55 4.83
C SER A 238 -23.18 -45.74 3.99
N LEU A 239 -22.31 -46.73 3.78
CA LEU A 239 -22.75 -48.05 3.32
C LEU A 239 -23.57 -48.70 4.43
N GLN A 240 -24.87 -48.91 4.19
CA GLN A 240 -25.66 -49.83 4.99
C GLN A 240 -25.54 -51.25 4.41
N THR A 241 -24.88 -52.13 5.14
CA THR A 241 -24.98 -53.58 4.97
C THR A 241 -26.24 -54.10 5.67
N PRO A 242 -27.14 -54.84 4.98
CA PRO A 242 -28.14 -55.66 5.66
C PRO A 242 -27.58 -57.07 5.91
N THR A 243 -27.37 -57.41 7.18
CA THR A 243 -27.10 -58.79 7.59
C THR A 243 -28.43 -59.58 7.64
N LYS A 244 -28.38 -60.82 7.17
CA LYS A 244 -29.51 -61.76 7.18
C LYS A 244 -30.07 -61.98 8.59
N ILE A 245 -31.40 -61.91 8.73
CA ILE A 245 -32.18 -62.91 9.45
C ILE A 245 -33.57 -62.97 8.81
N VAL A 246 -34.12 -64.13 8.47
CA VAL A 246 -33.52 -65.48 8.53
C VAL A 246 -32.64 -65.74 7.30
#